data_AF-A0A6S7FFF9-F1
#
_entry.id   AF-A0A6S7FFF9-F1
#
_cell.length_a   1.000
_cell.length_b   1.000
_cell.length_c   1.000
_cell.angle_alpha   90.00
_cell.angle_beta   90.00
_cell.angle_gamma   90.00
#
_symmetry.space_group_name_H-M   'P 1'
#
loop_
_entity.id
_entity.type
_entity.pdbx_description
1 polymer ?
#
loop_
_entity_poly.entity_id
_entity_poly.type
_entity_poly.pdbx_seq_one_letter_code
_entity_poly.pdbx_strand_id
1 'polypeptide(L)'
;MVLQEIYNSSFELMAPLQFKEYVITQRISRWKIEKGLTDLQKKIENQLDPESGDGRAQNIARFSAETINKIKPGDLFKAESSQTVVQIRLDGVLKKKQEILNLRSNLFDKDMNIKQWRANELRFYDSKITLLEELKNSLQKTHTLIITNTNLLNRRTNASVEETAEAKRKKRAVRKNAQKSAKEKEKRFIAKVDEMLKLLTLWKIYPSYAERKGRNFNKS
;
A
#
# COMPACT_ATOMS: atom_id res chain seq x y z
N MET A 1 52.73 18.19 11.02
CA MET A 1 53.67 18.74 10.01
C MET A 1 53.22 18.47 8.57
N VAL A 2 52.67 17.30 8.23
CA VAL A 2 52.29 16.94 6.84
C VAL A 2 51.21 17.85 6.20
N LEU A 3 50.26 18.39 6.97
CA LEU A 3 49.19 19.27 6.46
C LEU A 3 49.70 20.63 5.95
N GLN A 4 50.81 21.12 6.51
CA GLN A 4 51.36 22.45 6.20
C GLN A 4 52.21 22.42 4.93
N GLU A 5 52.93 21.32 4.69
CA GLU A 5 53.71 21.08 3.47
C GLU A 5 52.80 20.81 2.24
N ILE A 6 51.65 20.14 2.44
CA ILE A 6 50.61 20.02 1.40
C ILE A 6 50.02 21.39 1.05
N TYR A 7 49.90 22.28 2.05
CA TYR A 7 49.40 23.63 1.86
C TYR A 7 50.32 24.50 1.00
N ASN A 8 51.64 24.37 1.21
CA ASN A 8 52.63 25.20 0.52
C ASN A 8 52.95 24.70 -0.90
N SER A 9 53.02 23.38 -1.12
CA SER A 9 53.34 22.80 -2.44
C SER A 9 52.22 22.93 -3.49
N SER A 10 50.96 23.05 -3.05
CA SER A 10 49.82 23.24 -3.95
C SER A 10 49.51 24.72 -4.25
N PHE A 11 50.11 25.64 -3.49
CA PHE A 11 49.88 27.08 -3.59
C PHE A 11 50.51 27.69 -4.87
N GLU A 12 51.50 27.02 -5.46
CA GLU A 12 52.19 27.47 -6.67
C GLU A 12 51.41 27.22 -7.96
N LEU A 13 50.37 26.38 -7.94
CA LEU A 13 49.64 25.91 -9.13
C LEU A 13 48.32 26.66 -9.40
N MET A 14 47.89 27.55 -8.50
CA MET A 14 46.75 28.45 -8.67
C MET A 14 47.07 29.82 -8.07
N ALA A 15 46.46 30.89 -8.57
CA ALA A 15 46.49 32.15 -7.85
C ALA A 15 45.93 31.90 -6.41
N PRO A 16 46.63 32.35 -5.35
CA PRO A 16 46.27 32.13 -3.94
C PRO A 16 44.79 32.34 -3.60
N LEU A 17 44.17 33.32 -4.27
CA LEU A 17 42.76 33.68 -4.12
C LEU A 17 41.81 32.58 -4.66
N GLN A 18 42.10 32.05 -5.86
CA GLN A 18 41.27 31.04 -6.53
C GLN A 18 41.29 29.71 -5.78
N PHE A 19 42.46 29.33 -5.24
CA PHE A 19 42.58 28.14 -4.41
C PHE A 19 41.82 28.29 -3.08
N LYS A 20 41.90 29.46 -2.44
CA LYS A 20 41.14 29.76 -1.21
C LYS A 20 39.63 29.68 -1.45
N GLU A 21 39.13 30.26 -2.53
CA GLU A 21 37.71 30.19 -2.93
C GLU A 21 37.26 28.75 -3.22
N TYR A 22 38.10 27.96 -3.90
CA TYR A 22 37.85 26.55 -4.12
C TYR A 22 37.69 25.79 -2.80
N VAL A 23 38.63 25.95 -1.86
CA VAL A 23 38.59 25.27 -0.55
C VAL A 23 37.35 25.68 0.25
N ILE A 24 36.99 26.97 0.27
CA ILE A 24 35.77 27.46 0.93
C ILE A 24 34.53 26.84 0.31
N THR A 25 34.45 26.79 -1.02
CA THR A 25 33.33 26.19 -1.75
C THR A 25 33.15 24.72 -1.38
N GLN A 26 34.23 23.94 -1.35
CA GLN A 26 34.17 22.53 -0.96
C GLN A 26 33.75 22.36 0.50
N ARG A 27 34.27 23.17 1.44
CA ARG A 27 33.85 23.12 2.86
C ARG A 27 32.35 23.38 3.03
N ILE A 28 31.81 24.38 2.35
CA ILE A 28 30.38 24.70 2.40
C ILE A 28 29.56 23.52 1.85
N SER A 29 29.98 22.93 0.72
CA SER A 29 29.32 21.77 0.13
C SER A 29 29.35 20.56 1.05
N ARG A 30 30.49 20.24 1.65
CA ARG A 30 30.64 19.14 2.62
C ARG A 30 29.70 19.33 3.81
N TRP A 31 29.68 20.51 4.42
CA TRP A 31 28.78 20.80 5.53
C TRP A 31 27.30 20.65 5.14
N LYS A 32 26.88 21.15 3.97
CA LYS A 32 25.51 21.00 3.47
C LYS A 32 25.14 19.53 3.24
N ILE A 33 26.06 18.74 2.71
CA ILE A 33 25.87 17.30 2.49
C ILE A 33 25.75 16.57 3.82
N GLU A 34 26.67 16.79 4.75
CA GLU A 34 26.69 16.11 6.04
C GLU A 34 25.46 16.43 6.87
N LYS A 35 25.07 17.71 6.94
CA LYS A 35 23.84 18.12 7.61
C LYS A 35 22.61 17.46 6.96
N GLY A 36 22.49 17.55 5.64
CA GLY A 36 21.37 16.96 4.92
C GLY A 36 21.28 15.44 5.05
N LEU A 37 22.42 14.74 5.06
CA LEU A 37 22.49 13.30 5.27
C LEU A 37 22.13 12.91 6.70
N THR A 38 22.66 13.64 7.70
CA THR A 38 22.35 13.39 9.11
C THR A 38 20.86 13.55 9.37
N ASP A 39 20.24 14.60 8.83
CA ASP A 39 18.80 14.83 8.98
C ASP A 39 17.97 13.75 8.27
N LEU A 40 18.44 13.28 7.11
CA LEU A 40 17.79 12.21 6.36
C LEU A 40 17.91 10.86 7.09
N GLN A 41 19.09 10.53 7.60
CA GLN A 41 19.37 9.32 8.38
C GLN A 41 18.48 9.27 9.61
N LYS A 42 18.47 10.32 10.44
CA LYS A 42 17.62 10.40 11.63
C LYS A 42 16.14 10.19 11.31
N LYS A 43 15.66 10.77 10.20
CA LYS A 43 14.27 10.59 9.75
C LYS A 43 13.98 9.16 9.33
N ILE A 44 14.94 8.48 8.70
CA ILE A 44 14.80 7.08 8.28
C ILE A 44 14.86 6.17 9.51
N GLU A 45 15.86 6.35 10.37
CA GLU A 45 16.03 5.59 11.61
C GLU A 45 14.77 5.67 12.47
N ASN A 46 14.26 6.87 12.75
CA ASN A 46 13.04 7.03 13.54
C ASN A 46 11.80 6.36 12.91
N GLN A 47 11.75 6.25 11.58
CA GLN A 47 10.62 5.64 10.87
C GLN A 47 10.74 4.13 10.69
N LEU A 48 11.95 3.60 10.75
CA LEU A 48 12.22 2.16 10.70
C LEU A 48 12.37 1.56 12.10
N ASP A 49 12.55 2.39 13.12
CA ASP A 49 12.61 1.97 14.52
C ASP A 49 11.21 1.66 15.07
N PRO A 50 10.91 0.38 15.38
CA PRO A 50 9.64 -0.01 15.96
C PRO A 50 9.41 0.58 17.37
N GLU A 51 10.48 1.00 18.06
CA GLU A 51 10.42 1.52 19.43
C GLU A 51 10.29 3.05 19.51
N SER A 52 10.28 3.75 18.37
CA SER A 52 10.27 5.22 18.33
C SER A 52 9.01 5.88 18.90
N GLY A 53 7.98 5.09 19.24
CA GLY A 53 6.68 5.58 19.70
C GLY A 53 5.83 6.23 18.60
N ASP A 54 6.36 6.43 17.38
CA ASP A 54 5.60 6.91 16.22
C ASP A 54 4.72 5.80 15.67
N GLY A 55 3.40 6.03 15.65
CA GLY A 55 2.44 5.09 15.07
C GLY A 55 2.73 4.75 13.61
N ARG A 56 3.41 5.62 12.85
CA ARG A 56 3.85 5.32 11.48
C ARG A 56 4.98 4.29 11.47
N ALA A 57 5.95 4.42 12.37
CA ALA A 57 7.08 3.51 12.47
C ALA A 57 6.61 2.11 12.92
N GLN A 58 5.71 2.05 13.90
CA GLN A 58 5.07 0.80 14.32
C GLN A 58 4.30 0.13 13.18
N ASN A 59 3.56 0.90 12.37
CA ASN A 59 2.88 0.35 11.19
C ASN A 59 3.87 -0.14 10.13
N ILE A 60 4.94 0.61 9.84
CA ILE A 60 5.98 0.19 8.89
C ILE A 60 6.63 -1.12 9.36
N ALA A 61 7.01 -1.23 10.63
CA ALA A 61 7.53 -2.45 11.22
C ALA A 61 6.53 -3.61 11.10
N ARG A 62 5.26 -3.38 11.47
CA ARG A 62 4.19 -4.38 11.38
C ARG A 62 4.01 -4.91 9.95
N PHE A 63 3.87 -4.01 8.98
CA PHE A 63 3.64 -4.37 7.58
C PHE A 63 4.91 -4.85 6.85
N SER A 64 6.10 -4.72 7.45
CA SER A 64 7.34 -5.28 6.91
C SER A 64 7.78 -6.60 7.58
N ALA A 65 7.34 -6.88 8.80
CA ALA A 65 7.74 -8.08 9.57
C ALA A 65 6.73 -9.23 9.50
N GLU A 66 5.43 -8.96 9.31
CA GLU A 66 4.39 -9.97 9.52
C GLU A 66 4.01 -10.77 8.26
N THR A 67 3.82 -12.08 8.45
CA THR A 67 2.92 -12.91 7.64
C THR A 67 1.49 -12.39 7.80
N ILE A 68 0.84 -12.04 6.67
CA ILE A 68 -0.50 -11.39 6.58
C ILE A 68 -1.62 -12.04 7.40
N ASN A 69 -1.47 -13.27 7.88
CA ASN A 69 -2.48 -13.98 8.67
C ASN A 69 -2.88 -13.25 9.96
N LYS A 70 -2.04 -12.37 10.51
CA LYS A 70 -2.37 -11.52 11.67
C LYS A 70 -2.94 -10.15 11.31
N ILE A 71 -2.92 -9.79 10.02
CA ILE A 71 -3.30 -8.47 9.54
C ILE A 71 -4.76 -8.51 9.07
N LYS A 72 -5.56 -7.57 9.58
CA LYS A 72 -7.00 -7.53 9.30
C LYS A 72 -7.25 -6.80 7.96
N PRO A 73 -8.31 -7.16 7.20
CA PRO A 73 -8.71 -6.43 5.99
C PRO A 73 -8.88 -4.91 6.21
N GLY A 74 -9.34 -4.49 7.40
CA GLY A 74 -9.50 -3.08 7.77
C GLY A 74 -8.18 -2.30 7.99
N ASP A 75 -7.02 -2.96 7.94
CA ASP A 75 -5.72 -2.31 8.04
C ASP A 75 -5.15 -1.88 6.66
N LEU A 76 -5.88 -2.09 5.56
CA LEU A 76 -5.42 -1.76 4.19
C LEU A 76 -4.94 -0.31 4.07
N PHE A 77 -5.73 0.65 4.55
CA PHE A 77 -5.38 2.07 4.50
C PHE A 77 -4.07 2.39 5.27
N LYS A 78 -3.82 1.69 6.37
CA LYS A 78 -2.57 1.88 7.13
C LYS A 78 -1.37 1.31 6.37
N ALA A 79 -1.55 0.18 5.70
CA ALA A 79 -0.51 -0.43 4.88
C ALA A 79 -0.14 0.45 3.66
N GLU A 80 -1.14 1.01 2.97
CA GLU A 80 -0.95 1.97 1.88
C GLU A 80 -0.27 3.27 2.35
N SER A 81 -0.66 3.76 3.54
CA SER A 81 -0.01 4.92 4.14
C SER A 81 1.46 4.64 4.47
N SER A 82 1.77 3.49 5.08
CA SER A 82 3.14 3.06 5.35
C SER A 82 3.96 2.91 4.07
N GLN A 83 3.38 2.34 3.01
CA GLN A 83 4.02 2.25 1.70
C GLN A 83 4.40 3.64 1.17
N THR A 84 3.46 4.58 1.21
CA THR A 84 3.68 5.96 0.76
C THR A 84 4.80 6.65 1.55
N VAL A 85 4.82 6.47 2.87
CA VAL A 85 5.88 7.05 3.72
C VAL A 85 7.26 6.50 3.35
N VAL A 86 7.39 5.19 3.19
CA VAL A 86 8.66 4.56 2.81
C VAL A 86 9.09 5.00 1.40
N GLN A 87 8.15 5.11 0.45
CA GLN A 87 8.44 5.61 -0.90
C GLN A 87 8.96 7.06 -0.87
N ILE A 88 8.35 7.95 -0.09
CA ILE A 88 8.81 9.34 0.07
C ILE A 88 10.26 9.39 0.60
N ARG A 89 10.63 8.48 1.52
CA ARG A 89 12.00 8.39 2.01
C ARG A 89 12.96 7.87 0.97
N LEU A 90 12.55 6.85 0.22
CA LEU A 90 13.34 6.31 -0.89
C LEU A 90 13.63 7.40 -1.94
N ASP A 91 12.62 8.17 -2.32
CA ASP A 91 12.78 9.30 -3.25
C ASP A 91 13.71 10.38 -2.69
N GLY A 92 13.64 10.64 -1.38
CA GLY A 92 14.57 11.54 -0.68
C GLY A 92 16.02 11.08 -0.77
N VAL A 93 16.27 9.78 -0.57
CA VAL A 93 17.60 9.16 -0.71
C VAL A 93 18.10 9.26 -2.15
N LEU A 94 17.27 8.92 -3.13
CA LEU A 94 17.62 8.99 -4.56
C LEU A 94 17.93 10.43 -4.99
N LYS A 95 17.11 11.40 -4.57
CA LYS A 95 17.34 12.81 -4.85
C LYS A 95 18.66 13.29 -4.25
N LYS A 96 18.96 12.93 -3.00
CA LYS A 96 20.22 13.31 -2.37
C LYS A 96 21.43 12.65 -3.02
N LYS A 97 21.29 11.39 -3.47
CA LYS A 97 22.32 10.69 -4.24
C LYS A 97 22.60 11.40 -5.56
N GLN A 98 21.56 11.80 -6.29
CA GLN A 98 21.71 12.53 -7.55
C GLN A 98 22.38 13.90 -7.32
N GLU A 99 22.02 14.62 -6.26
CA GLU A 99 22.68 15.88 -5.87
C GLU A 99 24.20 15.67 -5.67
N ILE A 100 24.60 14.63 -4.92
CA ILE A 100 26.02 14.34 -4.67
C ILE A 100 26.73 13.89 -5.96
N LEU A 101 26.08 13.10 -6.81
CA LEU A 101 26.64 12.69 -8.11
C LEU A 101 26.89 13.91 -9.02
N ASN A 102 25.98 14.88 -9.04
CA ASN A 102 26.16 16.12 -9.80
C ASN A 102 27.31 16.97 -9.23
N LEU A 103 27.44 17.06 -7.90
CA LEU A 103 28.57 17.76 -7.28
C LEU A 103 29.90 17.05 -7.57
N ARG A 104 29.88 15.72 -7.60
CA ARG A 104 31.03 14.88 -7.94
C ARG A 104 31.44 15.05 -9.40
N SER A 105 30.51 15.12 -10.36
CA SER A 105 30.84 15.37 -11.77
C SER A 105 31.47 16.75 -11.95
N ASN A 106 30.92 17.77 -11.29
CA ASN A 106 31.38 19.15 -11.41
C ASN A 106 32.77 19.39 -10.79
N LEU A 107 33.33 18.43 -10.04
CA LEU A 107 34.73 18.48 -9.60
C LEU A 107 35.71 18.40 -10.77
N PHE A 108 35.33 17.79 -11.88
CA PHE A 108 36.20 17.60 -13.04
C PHE A 108 36.17 18.78 -14.01
N ASP A 109 35.17 19.65 -13.91
CA ASP A 109 35.01 20.82 -14.79
C ASP A 109 35.91 22.00 -14.38
N LYS A 110 36.54 21.94 -13.19
CA LYS A 110 37.43 23.02 -12.69
C LYS A 110 38.92 22.64 -12.81
N ASP A 111 39.67 23.61 -13.32
CA ASP A 111 41.07 23.65 -13.77
C ASP A 111 42.04 22.60 -13.21
N MET A 112 42.92 22.06 -14.07
CA MET A 112 43.71 20.82 -13.91
C MET A 112 44.74 20.81 -12.76
N ASN A 113 44.91 21.93 -12.07
CA ASN A 113 46.00 22.19 -11.11
C ASN A 113 45.75 21.78 -9.63
N ILE A 114 44.65 21.09 -9.30
CA ILE A 114 44.33 20.67 -7.91
C ILE A 114 44.12 19.16 -7.74
N LYS A 115 45.05 18.33 -8.23
CA LYS A 115 44.86 16.86 -8.26
C LYS A 115 44.67 16.20 -6.88
N GLN A 116 45.50 16.54 -5.88
CA GLN A 116 45.41 15.92 -4.54
C GLN A 116 44.13 16.30 -3.78
N TRP A 117 43.71 17.57 -3.81
CA TRP A 117 42.47 17.98 -3.15
C TRP A 117 41.23 17.40 -3.84
N ARG A 118 41.26 17.25 -5.17
CA ARG A 118 40.20 16.54 -5.89
C ARG A 118 40.08 15.08 -5.47
N ALA A 119 41.19 14.39 -5.27
CA ALA A 119 41.16 13.00 -4.77
C ALA A 119 40.49 12.90 -3.39
N ASN A 120 40.73 13.87 -2.49
CA ASN A 120 40.08 13.91 -1.18
C ASN A 120 38.58 14.19 -1.26
N GLU A 121 38.14 15.11 -2.12
CA GLU A 121 36.71 15.39 -2.32
C GLU A 121 35.99 14.23 -3.01
N LEU A 122 36.64 13.55 -3.97
CA LEU A 122 36.11 12.34 -4.60
C LEU A 122 35.87 11.24 -3.58
N ARG A 123 36.86 10.93 -2.74
CA ARG A 123 36.72 9.94 -1.65
C ARG A 123 35.58 10.29 -0.71
N PHE A 124 35.42 11.57 -0.39
CA PHE A 124 34.30 12.03 0.43
C PHE A 124 32.96 11.75 -0.25
N TYR A 125 32.77 12.17 -1.50
CA TYR A 125 31.51 11.93 -2.22
C TYR A 125 31.22 10.45 -2.40
N ASP A 126 32.23 9.64 -2.75
CA ASP A 126 32.09 8.19 -2.89
C ASP A 126 31.64 7.55 -1.56
N SER A 127 32.23 7.96 -0.42
CA SER A 127 31.80 7.49 0.90
C SER A 127 30.33 7.80 1.21
N LYS A 128 29.86 8.99 0.83
CA LYS A 128 28.46 9.41 1.05
C LYS A 128 27.50 8.72 0.09
N ILE A 129 27.92 8.43 -1.14
CA ILE A 129 27.15 7.66 -2.10
C ILE A 129 26.97 6.22 -1.61
N THR A 130 28.02 5.58 -1.08
CA THR A 130 27.92 4.24 -0.49
C THR A 130 26.90 4.21 0.65
N LEU A 131 26.97 5.17 1.58
CA LEU A 131 26.00 5.29 2.67
C LEU A 131 24.56 5.44 2.16
N LEU A 132 24.34 6.26 1.13
CA LEU A 132 23.02 6.42 0.52
C LEU A 132 22.54 5.14 -0.16
N GLU A 133 23.44 4.34 -0.74
CA GLU A 133 23.07 3.06 -1.34
C GLU A 133 22.67 2.03 -0.27
N GLU A 134 23.34 2.01 0.88
CA GLU A 134 22.94 1.19 2.03
C GLU A 134 21.54 1.56 2.53
N LEU A 135 21.27 2.86 2.72
CA LEU A 135 19.96 3.37 3.11
C LEU A 135 18.88 3.03 2.07
N LYS A 136 19.19 3.20 0.79
CA LYS A 136 18.30 2.85 -0.33
C LYS A 136 17.96 1.37 -0.28
N ASN A 137 18.95 0.49 -0.13
CA ASN A 137 18.74 -0.96 -0.10
C ASN A 137 17.85 -1.38 1.09
N SER A 138 18.08 -0.78 2.27
CA SER A 138 17.25 -1.02 3.45
C SER A 138 15.80 -0.58 3.25
N LEU A 139 15.59 0.63 2.71
CA LEU A 139 14.26 1.16 2.39
C LEU A 139 13.57 0.36 1.30
N GLN A 140 14.27 -0.05 0.24
CA GLN A 140 13.72 -0.85 -0.84
C GLN A 140 13.25 -2.22 -0.35
N LYS A 141 14.04 -2.90 0.48
CA LYS A 141 13.65 -4.17 1.10
C LYS A 141 12.36 -4.01 1.91
N THR A 142 12.31 -2.98 2.76
CA THR A 142 11.13 -2.64 3.56
C THR A 142 9.91 -2.35 2.67
N HIS A 143 10.11 -1.55 1.62
CA HIS A 143 9.05 -1.16 0.68
C HIS A 143 8.48 -2.37 -0.06
N THR A 144 9.32 -3.27 -0.56
CA THR A 144 8.88 -4.50 -1.25
C THR A 144 8.04 -5.39 -0.34
N LEU A 145 8.43 -5.53 0.93
CA LEU A 145 7.66 -6.30 1.91
C LEU A 145 6.29 -5.68 2.17
N ILE A 146 6.24 -4.35 2.35
CA ILE A 146 4.98 -3.63 2.54
C ILE A 146 4.09 -3.77 1.30
N ILE A 147 4.61 -3.58 0.09
CA ILE A 147 3.85 -3.76 -1.17
C ILE A 147 3.24 -5.17 -1.23
N THR A 148 4.05 -6.18 -0.93
CA THR A 148 3.60 -7.58 -0.99
C THR A 148 2.44 -7.80 -0.03
N ASN A 149 2.56 -7.28 1.19
CA ASN A 149 1.53 -7.37 2.22
C ASN A 149 0.27 -6.55 1.89
N THR A 150 0.42 -5.33 1.36
CA THR A 150 -0.69 -4.50 0.88
C THR A 150 -1.47 -5.20 -0.23
N ASN A 151 -0.80 -5.76 -1.23
CA ASN A 151 -1.44 -6.48 -2.34
C ASN A 151 -2.22 -7.70 -1.86
N LEU A 152 -1.67 -8.45 -0.90
CA LEU A 152 -2.33 -9.62 -0.34
C LEU A 152 -3.54 -9.23 0.53
N LEU A 153 -3.45 -8.13 1.29
CA LEU A 153 -4.61 -7.58 2.01
C LEU A 153 -5.71 -7.14 1.06
N ASN A 154 -5.36 -6.41 0.00
CA ASN A 154 -6.33 -5.94 -0.99
C ASN A 154 -7.11 -7.12 -1.62
N ARG A 155 -6.41 -8.22 -1.97
CA ARG A 155 -7.05 -9.45 -2.45
C ARG A 155 -8.04 -10.04 -1.44
N ARG A 156 -7.66 -10.14 -0.16
CA ARG A 156 -8.54 -10.66 0.91
C ARG A 156 -9.76 -9.78 1.14
N THR A 157 -9.56 -8.47 1.13
CA THR A 157 -10.64 -7.49 1.30
C THR A 157 -11.65 -7.60 0.16
N ASN A 158 -11.19 -7.68 -1.09
CA ASN A 158 -12.07 -7.77 -2.25
C ASN A 158 -12.80 -9.13 -2.33
N ALA A 159 -12.11 -10.24 -2.03
CA ALA A 159 -12.74 -11.56 -1.97
C ALA A 159 -13.86 -11.61 -0.92
N SER A 160 -13.64 -11.02 0.27
CA SER A 160 -14.67 -10.94 1.32
C SER A 160 -15.89 -10.10 0.89
N VAL A 161 -15.67 -9.03 0.12
CA VAL A 161 -16.76 -8.20 -0.41
C VAL A 161 -17.60 -8.96 -1.45
N GLU A 162 -16.96 -9.74 -2.32
CA GLU A 162 -17.65 -10.57 -3.31
C GLU A 162 -18.49 -11.68 -2.65
N GLU A 163 -17.92 -12.40 -1.69
CA GLU A 163 -18.62 -13.44 -0.93
C GLU A 163 -19.85 -12.88 -0.18
N THR A 164 -19.70 -11.71 0.46
CA THR A 164 -20.82 -11.06 1.15
C THR A 164 -21.87 -10.51 0.19
N ALA A 165 -21.48 -10.03 -0.99
CA ALA A 165 -22.41 -9.61 -2.04
C ALA A 165 -23.19 -10.81 -2.61
N GLU A 166 -22.53 -11.94 -2.87
CA GLU A 166 -23.16 -13.15 -3.38
C GLU A 166 -24.09 -13.78 -2.35
N ALA A 167 -23.69 -13.83 -1.08
CA ALA A 167 -24.55 -14.27 0.02
C ALA A 167 -25.82 -13.42 0.14
N LYS A 168 -25.70 -12.08 0.00
CA LYS A 168 -26.86 -11.17 -0.05
C LYS A 168 -27.74 -11.44 -1.27
N ARG A 169 -27.15 -11.70 -2.45
CA ARG A 169 -27.90 -12.06 -3.68
C ARG A 169 -28.68 -13.37 -3.49
N LYS A 170 -28.04 -14.43 -2.98
CA LYS A 170 -28.69 -15.72 -2.66
C LYS A 170 -29.85 -15.54 -1.67
N LYS A 171 -29.65 -14.79 -0.58
CA LYS A 171 -30.72 -14.51 0.40
C LYS A 171 -31.91 -13.76 -0.21
N ARG A 172 -31.66 -12.81 -1.13
CA ARG A 172 -32.72 -12.11 -1.88
C ARG A 172 -33.46 -13.06 -2.83
N ALA A 173 -32.76 -13.96 -3.51
CA ALA A 173 -33.37 -14.95 -4.40
C ALA A 173 -34.29 -15.91 -3.64
N VAL A 174 -33.85 -16.43 -2.48
CA VAL A 174 -34.67 -17.30 -1.61
C VAL A 174 -35.95 -16.59 -1.17
N ARG A 175 -35.87 -15.32 -0.73
CA ARG A 175 -37.06 -14.53 -0.35
C ARG A 175 -38.03 -14.33 -1.51
N LYS A 176 -37.52 -14.01 -2.70
CA LYS A 176 -38.36 -13.87 -3.92
C LYS A 176 -39.04 -15.20 -4.29
N ASN A 177 -38.33 -16.32 -4.19
CA ASN A 177 -38.89 -17.64 -4.50
C ASN A 177 -39.96 -18.06 -3.48
N ALA A 178 -39.73 -17.79 -2.18
CA ALA A 178 -40.72 -18.04 -1.13
C ALA A 178 -42.01 -17.22 -1.37
N GLN A 179 -41.88 -15.94 -1.72
CA GLN A 179 -43.03 -15.09 -2.08
C GLN A 179 -43.79 -15.61 -3.32
N LYS A 180 -43.07 -16.03 -4.37
CA LYS A 180 -43.70 -16.62 -5.56
C LYS A 180 -44.46 -17.89 -5.21
N SER A 181 -43.85 -18.79 -4.44
CA SER A 181 -44.49 -20.04 -3.99
C SER A 181 -45.74 -19.78 -3.14
N ALA A 182 -45.69 -18.79 -2.24
CA ALA A 182 -46.86 -18.40 -1.45
C ALA A 182 -48.01 -17.91 -2.33
N LYS A 183 -47.73 -17.03 -3.31
CA LYS A 183 -48.73 -16.56 -4.28
C LYS A 183 -49.33 -17.69 -5.13
N GLU A 184 -48.51 -18.66 -5.53
CA GLU A 184 -49.01 -19.83 -6.27
C GLU A 184 -49.91 -20.73 -5.42
N LYS A 185 -49.55 -20.96 -4.15
CA LYS A 185 -50.41 -21.70 -3.21
C LYS A 185 -51.72 -20.99 -2.96
N GLU A 186 -51.70 -19.67 -2.78
CA GLU A 186 -52.89 -18.84 -2.63
C GLU A 186 -53.80 -18.91 -3.85
N LYS A 187 -53.25 -18.78 -5.07
CA LYS A 187 -54.02 -18.96 -6.31
C LYS A 187 -54.66 -20.34 -6.41
N ARG A 188 -53.93 -21.41 -6.06
CA ARG A 188 -54.46 -22.78 -6.04
C ARG A 188 -55.58 -22.94 -5.01
N PHE A 189 -55.43 -22.31 -3.85
CA PHE A 189 -56.45 -22.33 -2.81
C PHE A 189 -57.73 -21.62 -3.26
N ILE A 190 -57.62 -20.41 -3.82
CA ILE A 190 -58.76 -19.65 -4.37
C ILE A 190 -59.48 -20.46 -5.45
N ALA A 191 -58.74 -21.05 -6.40
CA ALA A 191 -59.35 -21.88 -7.45
C ALA A 191 -60.13 -23.07 -6.88
N LYS A 192 -59.62 -23.70 -5.82
CA LYS A 192 -60.29 -24.83 -5.15
C LYS A 192 -61.54 -24.39 -4.39
N VAL A 193 -61.50 -23.22 -3.75
CA VAL A 193 -62.68 -22.62 -3.10
C VAL A 193 -63.76 -22.29 -4.12
N ASP A 194 -63.40 -21.69 -5.26
CA ASP A 194 -64.33 -21.40 -6.36
C ASP A 194 -64.98 -22.68 -6.92
N GLU A 195 -64.22 -23.76 -7.05
CA GLU A 195 -64.72 -25.06 -7.48
C GLU A 195 -65.73 -25.63 -6.46
N MET A 196 -65.42 -25.58 -5.17
CA MET A 196 -66.33 -26.02 -4.10
C MET A 196 -67.62 -25.18 -4.07
N LEU A 197 -67.52 -23.86 -4.24
CA LEU A 197 -68.68 -22.97 -4.30
C LEU A 197 -69.57 -23.29 -5.50
N LYS A 198 -69.01 -23.57 -6.68
CA LYS A 198 -69.76 -24.03 -7.86
C LYS A 198 -70.49 -25.35 -7.61
N LEU A 199 -69.86 -26.29 -6.91
CA LEU A 199 -70.49 -27.56 -6.56
C LEU A 199 -71.64 -27.37 -5.56
N LEU A 200 -71.46 -26.50 -4.55
CA LEU A 200 -72.50 -26.19 -3.57
C LEU A 200 -73.70 -25.45 -4.19
N THR A 201 -73.47 -24.53 -5.13
CA THR A 201 -74.56 -23.86 -5.85
C THR A 201 -75.31 -24.82 -6.76
N LEU A 202 -74.60 -25.72 -7.47
CA LEU A 202 -75.23 -26.81 -8.23
C LEU A 202 -76.05 -27.75 -7.34
N TRP A 203 -75.57 -28.05 -6.12
CA TRP A 203 -76.31 -28.86 -5.14
C TRP A 203 -77.57 -28.16 -4.61
N LYS A 204 -77.54 -26.84 -4.44
CA LYS A 204 -78.73 -26.05 -4.05
C LYS A 204 -79.78 -25.97 -5.17
N ILE A 205 -79.36 -25.98 -6.43
CA ILE A 205 -80.26 -25.83 -7.58
C ILE A 205 -80.78 -27.18 -8.09
N TYR A 206 -79.99 -28.26 -7.98
CA TYR A 206 -80.37 -29.62 -8.40
C TYR A 206 -79.99 -30.67 -7.34
N PRO A 207 -80.87 -30.96 -6.35
CA PRO A 207 -80.60 -31.90 -5.27
C PRO A 207 -80.30 -33.33 -5.76
N SER A 208 -80.90 -33.75 -6.88
CA SER A 208 -80.72 -35.08 -7.48
C SER A 208 -79.35 -35.32 -8.11
N TYR A 209 -78.52 -34.27 -8.26
CA TYR A 209 -77.15 -34.39 -8.77
C TYR A 209 -76.16 -34.83 -7.68
N ALA A 210 -76.45 -34.55 -6.41
CA ALA A 210 -75.63 -34.91 -5.26
C ALA A 210 -75.59 -36.44 -5.03
N GLU A 211 -76.70 -37.14 -5.27
CA GLU A 211 -76.82 -38.60 -5.07
C GLU A 211 -76.00 -39.43 -6.08
N ARG A 212 -75.66 -38.86 -7.25
CA ARG A 212 -74.82 -39.55 -8.24
C ARG A 212 -73.33 -39.38 -8.00
N LYS A 213 -72.87 -38.24 -7.47
CA LYS A 213 -71.44 -37.97 -7.22
C LYS A 213 -70.98 -38.40 -5.83
N GLY A 214 -71.86 -38.44 -4.82
CA GLY A 214 -71.54 -38.95 -3.48
C GLY A 214 -71.14 -40.43 -3.44
N ARG A 215 -71.59 -41.23 -4.43
CA ARG A 215 -71.19 -42.65 -4.56
C ARG A 215 -69.76 -42.87 -5.06
N ASN A 216 -69.14 -41.89 -5.72
CA ASN A 216 -67.80 -42.02 -6.29
C ASN A 216 -66.69 -41.43 -5.40
N PHE A 217 -67.01 -40.73 -4.32
CA PHE A 217 -66.01 -40.22 -3.37
C PHE A 217 -65.61 -41.22 -2.28
N ASN A 218 -66.37 -42.30 -2.07
CA ASN A 218 -66.03 -43.39 -1.13
C ASN A 218 -65.26 -44.56 -1.78
N LYS A 219 -64.72 -44.37 -2.99
CA LYS A 219 -63.88 -45.34 -3.69
C LYS A 219 -62.64 -44.68 -4.29
N SER A 220 -61.76 -44.11 -3.46
CA SER A 220 -60.33 -43.88 -3.74
C SER A 220 -59.64 -43.40 -2.46
#